data_AF-A0A967CRB9-F1
#
_entry.id   AF-A0A967CRB9-F1
#
_cell.length_a   1.000
_cell.length_b   1.000
_cell.length_c   1.000
_cell.angle_alpha   90.00
_cell.angle_beta   90.00
_cell.angle_gamma   90.00
#
_symmetry.space_group_name_H-M   'P 1'
#
loop_
_entity.id
_entity.type
_entity.pdbx_description
1 polymer ?
#
loop_
_entity_poly.entity_id
_entity_poly.type
_entity_poly.pdbx_seq_one_letter_code
_entity_poly.pdbx_strand_id
1 'polypeptide(L)'
;MPMVFCRSCGHRIHESAAVCPQCGAPQAIAIATLDLRSQNLAALWCAFLGAFGAHKFYLGKIFPGILYLLFSWTSITVVLAYIDLLVIAFTSQGKWAYRYNAGRLTAPVHLAVRVIALIAPLVLAVGLFGGVMLPAYHDHEQRGRTVQTL
;
A
#
# COMPACT_ATOMS: atom_id res chain seq x y z
N MET A 1 -31.56 25.93 -16.05
CA MET A 1 -31.22 24.50 -16.08
C MET A 1 -29.97 24.36 -16.94
N PRO A 2 -28.78 24.14 -16.37
CA PRO A 2 -27.56 24.06 -17.16
C PRO A 2 -27.61 22.78 -18.01
N MET A 3 -27.41 22.97 -19.32
CA MET A 3 -27.36 21.90 -20.30
C MET A 3 -25.92 21.73 -20.74
N VAL A 4 -25.51 20.49 -20.91
CA VAL A 4 -24.15 20.14 -21.36
C VAL A 4 -24.25 19.17 -22.52
N PHE A 5 -23.17 19.07 -23.30
CA PHE A 5 -23.10 18.13 -24.40
C PHE A 5 -22.42 16.84 -23.95
N CYS A 6 -22.96 15.71 -24.41
CA CYS A 6 -22.36 14.40 -24.19
C CYS A 6 -20.97 14.35 -24.83
N ARG A 7 -19.95 13.89 -24.08
CA ARG A 7 -18.55 13.84 -24.54
C ARG A 7 -18.26 12.79 -25.61
N SER A 8 -19.16 11.81 -25.79
CA SER A 8 -19.01 10.74 -26.78
C SER A 8 -19.78 11.05 -28.07
N CYS A 9 -21.10 11.25 -27.99
CA CYS A 9 -21.95 11.47 -29.16
C CYS A 9 -22.34 12.92 -29.46
N GLY A 10 -22.02 13.90 -28.61
CA GLY A 10 -22.37 15.31 -28.84
C GLY A 10 -23.85 15.68 -28.62
N HIS A 11 -24.70 14.76 -28.13
CA HIS A 11 -26.11 15.06 -27.84
C HIS A 11 -26.26 15.95 -26.59
N ARG A 12 -27.26 16.84 -26.58
CA ARG A 12 -27.57 17.67 -25.40
C ARG A 12 -28.17 16.81 -24.29
N ILE A 13 -27.56 16.86 -23.13
CA ILE A 13 -28.00 16.14 -21.92
C ILE A 13 -28.11 17.12 -20.76
N HIS A 14 -28.89 16.73 -19.76
CA HIS A 14 -28.94 17.47 -18.51
C HIS A 14 -27.58 17.36 -17.79
N GLU A 15 -27.12 18.43 -17.13
CA GLU A 15 -25.83 18.40 -16.42
C GLU A 15 -25.75 17.27 -15.39
N SER A 16 -26.84 16.90 -14.72
CA SER A 16 -26.83 15.83 -13.72
C SER A 16 -26.98 14.42 -14.31
N ALA A 17 -27.08 14.28 -15.64
CA ALA A 17 -27.26 12.97 -16.27
C ALA A 17 -25.98 12.13 -16.12
N ALA A 18 -26.03 11.04 -15.35
CA ALA A 18 -24.88 10.13 -15.15
C ALA A 18 -24.56 9.30 -16.40
N VAL A 19 -25.55 9.08 -17.28
CA VAL A 19 -25.42 8.31 -18.53
C VAL A 19 -26.19 9.05 -19.62
N CYS A 20 -25.65 9.10 -20.82
CA CYS A 20 -26.34 9.69 -21.97
C CYS A 20 -27.49 8.77 -22.43
N PRO A 21 -28.75 9.25 -22.51
CA PRO A 21 -29.87 8.42 -22.95
C PRO A 21 -29.80 8.02 -24.42
N GLN A 22 -28.99 8.72 -25.23
CA GLN A 22 -28.92 8.51 -26.68
C GLN A 22 -27.81 7.53 -27.11
N CYS A 23 -26.69 7.47 -26.38
CA CYS A 23 -25.56 6.58 -26.71
C CYS A 23 -25.14 5.63 -25.58
N GLY A 24 -25.68 5.78 -24.37
CA GLY A 24 -25.29 4.96 -23.21
C GLY A 24 -23.91 5.28 -22.63
N ALA A 25 -23.17 6.26 -23.17
CA ALA A 25 -21.87 6.63 -22.62
C ALA A 25 -22.04 7.25 -21.21
N PRO A 26 -21.28 6.80 -20.20
CA PRO A 26 -21.30 7.41 -18.87
C PRO A 26 -20.72 8.84 -18.96
N GLN A 27 -21.41 9.78 -18.34
CA GLN A 27 -21.05 11.19 -18.35
C GLN A 27 -20.46 11.54 -16.99
N ALA A 28 -19.22 12.00 -16.99
CA ALA A 28 -18.42 12.24 -15.80
C ALA A 28 -18.84 13.52 -15.07
N ILE A 29 -20.13 13.68 -14.75
CA ILE A 29 -20.66 14.86 -14.05
C ILE A 29 -21.04 14.54 -12.59
N ALA A 30 -21.03 13.26 -12.20
CA ALA A 30 -21.28 12.83 -10.81
C ALA A 30 -20.08 12.12 -10.14
N ILE A 31 -18.86 12.23 -10.69
CA ILE A 31 -17.75 11.33 -10.31
C ILE A 31 -16.53 12.07 -9.74
N ALA A 32 -16.39 13.37 -9.96
CA ALA A 32 -15.22 14.13 -9.50
C ALA A 32 -15.13 14.30 -7.96
N THR A 33 -16.18 13.96 -7.21
CA THR A 33 -16.20 14.01 -5.74
C THR A 33 -15.84 12.68 -5.08
N LEU A 34 -15.68 11.59 -5.84
CA LEU A 34 -15.28 10.31 -5.28
C LEU A 34 -13.77 10.28 -5.12
N ASP A 35 -13.31 10.50 -3.89
CA ASP A 35 -11.92 10.35 -3.45
C ASP A 35 -11.50 8.87 -3.56
N LEU A 36 -11.07 8.48 -4.75
CA LEU A 36 -10.66 7.12 -5.10
C LEU A 36 -9.36 6.78 -4.37
N ARG A 37 -9.39 5.75 -3.54
CA ARG A 37 -8.20 5.27 -2.84
C ARG A 37 -7.39 4.39 -3.77
N SER A 38 -6.17 4.85 -4.07
CA SER A 38 -5.22 4.11 -4.88
C SER A 38 -4.54 3.02 -4.04
N GLN A 39 -4.53 1.80 -4.55
CA GLN A 39 -3.95 0.65 -3.84
C GLN A 39 -2.43 0.74 -3.74
N ASN A 40 -1.78 1.31 -4.76
CA ASN A 40 -0.34 1.57 -4.76
C ASN A 40 0.06 2.53 -3.63
N LEU A 41 -0.68 3.62 -3.44
CA LEU A 41 -0.38 4.56 -2.37
C LEU A 41 -0.61 3.90 -1.01
N ALA A 42 -1.69 3.13 -0.82
CA ALA A 42 -1.88 2.39 0.41
C ALA A 42 -0.72 1.43 0.73
N ALA A 43 -0.19 0.72 -0.29
CA ALA A 43 0.97 -0.16 -0.14
C ALA A 43 2.25 0.63 0.19
N LEU A 44 2.47 1.77 -0.46
CA LEU A 44 3.62 2.64 -0.21
C LEU A 44 3.61 3.18 1.23
N TRP A 45 2.47 3.70 1.67
CA TRP A 45 2.31 4.19 3.04
C TRP A 45 2.46 3.07 4.07
N CYS A 46 2.06 1.84 3.72
CA CYS A 46 2.24 0.67 4.58
C CYS A 46 3.72 0.24 4.66
N ALA A 47 4.46 0.31 3.55
CA ALA A 47 5.88 -0.04 3.53
C ALA A 47 6.75 0.96 4.32
N PHE A 48 6.49 2.27 4.18
CA PHE A 48 7.29 3.30 4.82
C PHE A 48 6.81 3.68 6.22
N LEU A 49 5.49 3.82 6.42
CA LEU A 49 4.88 4.27 7.67
C LEU A 49 4.04 3.16 8.33
N GLY A 50 4.33 1.89 8.01
CA GLY A 50 3.61 0.74 8.54
C GLY A 50 3.68 0.63 10.06
N ALA A 51 4.86 0.82 10.64
CA ALA A 51 5.08 0.77 12.09
C ALA A 51 4.23 1.79 12.86
N PHE A 52 3.92 2.94 12.23
CA PHE A 52 3.07 4.00 12.77
C PHE A 52 1.58 3.83 12.40
N GLY A 53 1.25 2.92 11.48
CA GLY A 53 -0.14 2.66 11.07
C GLY A 53 -0.74 3.67 10.09
N ALA A 54 0.08 4.47 9.38
CA ALA A 54 -0.41 5.53 8.49
C ALA A 54 -1.31 5.00 7.35
N HIS A 55 -1.06 3.77 6.88
CA HIS A 55 -1.89 3.11 5.87
C HIS A 55 -3.33 2.85 6.34
N LYS A 56 -3.57 2.67 7.65
CA LYS A 56 -4.94 2.51 8.19
C LYS A 56 -5.71 3.82 8.16
N PHE A 57 -5.04 4.93 8.45
CA PHE A 57 -5.63 6.27 8.34
C PHE A 57 -5.98 6.61 6.89
N TYR A 58 -5.10 6.26 5.93
CA TYR A 58 -5.40 6.42 4.50
C TYR A 58 -6.66 5.65 4.06
N LEU A 59 -6.88 4.46 4.63
CA LEU A 59 -8.05 3.63 4.38
C LEU A 59 -9.32 4.09 5.14
N GLY A 60 -9.26 5.20 5.88
CA GLY A 60 -10.38 5.71 6.69
C GLY A 60 -10.67 4.91 7.96
N LYS A 61 -9.78 3.98 8.34
CA LYS A 61 -9.95 3.13 9.54
C LYS A 61 -9.23 3.76 10.74
N ILE A 62 -9.87 4.76 11.35
CA ILE A 62 -9.28 5.58 12.42
C ILE A 62 -8.92 4.75 13.66
N PHE A 63 -9.85 3.92 14.17
CA PHE A 63 -9.62 3.11 15.37
C PHE A 63 -8.39 2.20 15.30
N PRO A 64 -8.23 1.34 14.27
CA PRO A 64 -7.00 0.54 14.17
C PRO A 64 -5.76 1.39 13.88
N GLY A 65 -5.89 2.56 13.23
CA GLY A 65 -4.77 3.49 13.07
C GLY A 65 -4.26 4.01 14.42
N ILE A 66 -5.16 4.44 15.31
CA ILE A 66 -4.80 4.90 16.66
C ILE A 66 -4.16 3.76 17.47
N LEU A 67 -4.70 2.55 17.34
CA LEU A 67 -4.14 1.35 17.99
C LEU A 67 -2.68 1.13 17.57
N TYR A 68 -2.37 1.28 16.28
CA TYR A 68 -1.00 1.16 15.77
C TYR A 68 -0.08 2.25 16.33
N LEU A 69 -0.56 3.49 16.47
CA LEU A 69 0.25 4.56 17.07
C LEU A 69 0.58 4.27 18.54
N LEU A 70 -0.40 3.80 19.32
CA LEU A 70 -0.21 3.49 20.75
C LEU A 70 0.69 2.26 20.97
N PHE A 71 0.66 1.28 20.06
CA PHE A 71 1.52 0.09 20.13
C PHE A 71 2.81 0.21 19.30
N SER A 72 3.11 1.38 18.72
CA SER A 72 4.28 1.56 17.84
C SER A 72 5.62 1.25 18.54
N TRP A 73 5.71 1.48 19.85
CA TRP A 73 6.88 1.20 20.67
C TRP A 73 7.13 -0.29 20.95
N THR A 74 6.11 -1.15 20.84
CA THR A 74 6.25 -2.57 21.20
C THR A 74 6.79 -3.44 20.06
N SER A 75 7.15 -2.85 18.91
CA SER A 75 7.59 -3.51 17.66
C SER A 75 6.59 -4.49 17.04
N ILE A 76 5.51 -4.85 17.75
CA ILE A 76 4.45 -5.75 17.28
C ILE A 76 3.73 -5.17 16.06
N THR A 77 3.63 -3.85 15.98
CA THR A 77 3.00 -3.13 14.86
C THR A 77 3.80 -3.30 13.56
N VAL A 78 5.11 -3.55 13.63
CA VAL A 78 5.93 -3.85 12.45
C VAL A 78 5.50 -5.17 11.81
N VAL A 79 5.31 -6.21 12.62
CA VAL A 79 4.85 -7.52 12.14
C VAL A 79 3.44 -7.43 11.57
N LEU A 80 2.53 -6.75 12.26
CA LEU A 80 1.16 -6.57 11.79
C LEU A 80 1.09 -5.72 10.51
N ALA A 81 1.91 -4.66 10.42
CA ALA A 81 2.02 -3.85 9.22
C ALA A 81 2.58 -4.64 8.04
N TYR A 82 3.52 -5.55 8.27
CA TYR A 82 4.02 -6.43 7.22
C TYR A 82 2.94 -7.39 6.70
N ILE A 83 2.12 -7.95 7.59
CA ILE A 83 0.96 -8.77 7.20
C ILE A 83 -0.04 -7.92 6.37
N ASP A 84 -0.35 -6.70 6.83
CA ASP A 84 -1.20 -5.78 6.08
C ASP A 84 -0.63 -5.44 4.70
N LEU A 85 0.69 -5.24 4.60
CA LEU A 85 1.37 -4.97 3.33
C LEU A 85 1.18 -6.13 2.36
N LEU A 86 1.34 -7.38 2.81
CA LEU A 86 1.07 -8.56 1.98
C LEU A 86 -0.40 -8.62 1.55
N VAL A 87 -1.34 -8.40 2.47
CA VAL A 87 -2.77 -8.38 2.14
C VAL A 87 -3.07 -7.31 1.09
N ILE A 88 -2.54 -6.09 1.24
CA ILE A 88 -2.73 -5.01 0.27
C ILE A 88 -2.06 -5.35 -1.06
N ALA A 89 -0.84 -5.87 -1.07
CA ALA A 89 -0.11 -6.17 -2.30
C ALA A 89 -0.76 -7.29 -3.13
N PHE A 90 -1.30 -8.32 -2.47
CA PHE A 90 -1.92 -9.50 -3.09
C PHE A 90 -3.43 -9.42 -3.26
N THR A 91 -4.09 -8.38 -2.72
CA THR A 91 -5.53 -8.17 -2.96
C THR A 91 -5.78 -7.83 -4.44
N SER A 92 -6.77 -8.49 -5.05
CA SER A 92 -7.18 -8.22 -6.44
C SER A 92 -7.93 -6.89 -6.58
N GLN A 93 -7.85 -6.28 -7.77
CA GLN A 93 -8.48 -4.99 -8.03
C GLN A 93 -9.99 -4.98 -7.80
N GLY A 94 -10.69 -6.07 -8.16
CA GLY A 94 -12.14 -6.17 -7.91
C GLY A 94 -12.48 -6.15 -6.42
N LYS A 95 -11.74 -6.90 -5.60
CA LYS A 95 -11.93 -6.93 -4.14
C LYS A 95 -11.58 -5.58 -3.50
N TRP A 96 -10.52 -4.93 -3.98
CA TRP A 96 -10.15 -3.58 -3.52
C TRP A 96 -11.24 -2.56 -3.86
N ALA A 97 -11.68 -2.57 -5.13
CA ALA A 97 -12.68 -1.65 -5.65
C ALA A 97 -13.99 -1.76 -4.87
N TYR A 98 -14.46 -2.98 -4.58
CA TYR A 98 -15.66 -3.20 -3.78
C TYR A 98 -15.54 -2.64 -2.35
N ARG A 99 -14.39 -2.83 -1.69
CA ARG A 99 -14.20 -2.41 -0.29
C ARG A 99 -13.98 -0.92 -0.09
N TYR A 100 -13.29 -0.26 -1.03
CA TYR A 100 -12.79 1.10 -0.81
C TYR A 100 -13.22 2.12 -1.87
N ASN A 101 -13.64 1.67 -3.07
CA ASN A 101 -13.92 2.55 -4.22
C ASN A 101 -15.31 2.33 -4.83
N ALA A 102 -16.27 1.77 -4.08
CA ALA A 102 -17.64 1.50 -4.53
C ALA A 102 -17.72 0.76 -5.89
N GLY A 103 -16.81 -0.20 -6.11
CA GLY A 103 -16.75 -1.00 -7.33
C GLY A 103 -15.94 -0.39 -8.48
N ARG A 104 -15.36 0.81 -8.33
CA ARG A 104 -14.49 1.41 -9.35
C ARG A 104 -13.06 0.88 -9.27
N LEU A 105 -12.59 0.39 -10.42
CA LEU A 105 -11.24 -0.13 -10.58
C LEU A 105 -10.23 1.02 -10.59
N THR A 106 -9.12 0.82 -9.89
CA THR A 106 -7.95 1.70 -9.92
C THR A 106 -6.76 0.94 -10.50
N ALA A 107 -5.66 1.66 -10.76
CA ALA A 107 -4.45 1.06 -11.30
C ALA A 107 -3.95 -0.06 -10.37
N PRO A 108 -3.60 -1.24 -10.90
CA PRO A 108 -3.18 -2.35 -10.07
C PRO A 108 -1.86 -2.10 -9.36
N VAL A 109 -1.65 -2.85 -8.28
CA VAL A 109 -0.36 -2.84 -7.60
C VAL A 109 0.73 -3.27 -8.57
N HIS A 110 1.76 -2.44 -8.72
CA HIS A 110 2.88 -2.75 -9.59
C HIS A 110 3.54 -4.07 -9.16
N LEU A 111 3.96 -4.87 -10.15
CA LEU A 111 4.65 -6.13 -9.91
C LEU A 111 5.88 -5.93 -9.02
N ALA A 112 6.63 -4.84 -9.22
CA ALA A 112 7.77 -4.48 -8.40
C ALA A 112 7.43 -4.41 -6.91
N VAL A 113 6.31 -3.80 -6.53
CA VAL A 113 5.88 -3.69 -5.13
C VAL A 113 5.58 -5.07 -4.54
N ARG A 114 4.97 -5.97 -5.31
CA ARG A 114 4.71 -7.36 -4.88
C ARG A 114 6.01 -8.14 -4.67
N VAL A 115 6.93 -8.02 -5.62
CA VAL A 115 8.24 -8.68 -5.55
C VAL A 115 9.04 -8.16 -4.36
N ILE A 116 9.09 -6.84 -4.16
CA ILE A 116 9.76 -6.22 -3.01
C ILE A 116 9.14 -6.70 -1.71
N ALA A 117 7.80 -6.73 -1.60
CA ALA A 117 7.13 -7.20 -0.37
C ALA A 117 7.49 -8.65 0.00
N LEU A 118 7.72 -9.53 -0.99
CA LEU A 118 8.14 -10.92 -0.77
C LEU A 118 9.62 -11.06 -0.42
N ILE A 119 10.49 -10.26 -1.04
CA ILE A 119 11.95 -10.37 -0.88
C ILE A 119 12.44 -9.60 0.36
N ALA A 120 11.74 -8.56 0.78
CA ALA A 120 12.05 -7.74 1.97
C ALA A 120 12.43 -8.55 3.23
N PRO A 121 11.69 -9.59 3.67
CA PRO A 121 12.07 -10.35 4.87
C PRO A 121 13.40 -11.09 4.71
N LEU A 122 13.69 -11.62 3.52
CA LEU A 122 14.95 -12.30 3.24
C LEU A 122 16.12 -11.31 3.29
N VAL A 123 15.96 -10.14 2.66
CA VAL A 123 17.00 -9.09 2.65
C VAL A 123 17.27 -8.56 4.06
N LEU A 124 16.21 -8.33 4.85
CA LEU A 124 16.34 -7.90 6.24
C LEU A 124 17.00 -8.98 7.11
N ALA A 125 16.66 -10.26 6.91
CA ALA A 125 17.29 -11.36 7.61
C ALA A 125 18.79 -11.47 7.29
N VAL A 126 19.16 -11.48 6.00
CA VAL A 126 20.57 -11.52 5.57
C VAL A 126 21.35 -10.32 6.12
N GLY A 127 20.75 -9.12 6.10
CA GLY A 127 21.35 -7.91 6.67
C GLY A 127 21.58 -8.02 8.18
N LEU A 128 20.61 -8.53 8.94
CA LEU A 128 20.74 -8.75 10.38
C LEU A 128 21.79 -9.81 10.71
N PHE A 129 21.78 -10.94 9.99
CA PHE A 129 22.78 -11.99 10.17
C PHE A 129 24.18 -11.49 9.83
N GLY A 130 24.36 -10.75 8.73
CA GLY A 130 25.63 -10.11 8.40
C GLY A 130 26.09 -9.16 9.51
N GLY A 131 25.21 -8.25 9.95
CA GLY A 131 25.54 -7.26 10.98
C GLY A 131 25.93 -7.86 12.34
N VAL A 132 25.39 -9.02 12.70
CA VAL A 132 25.66 -9.68 13.99
C VAL A 132 26.75 -10.75 13.89
N MET A 133 26.72 -11.61 12.86
CA MET A 133 27.67 -12.71 12.70
C MET A 133 29.06 -12.26 12.26
N LEU A 134 29.17 -11.23 11.40
CA LEU A 134 30.47 -10.73 10.94
C LEU A 134 31.37 -10.23 12.07
N PRO A 135 30.91 -9.37 13.00
CA PRO A 135 31.77 -8.92 14.09
C PRO A 135 32.12 -10.04 15.07
N ALA A 136 31.20 -10.98 15.33
CA ALA A 136 31.49 -12.15 16.16
C ALA A 136 32.57 -13.03 15.53
N TYR A 137 32.45 -13.31 14.23
CA TYR A 137 33.45 -14.06 13.48
C TYR A 137 34.82 -13.37 13.50
N HIS A 138 34.85 -12.06 13.29
CA HIS A 138 36.08 -11.28 13.30
C HIS A 138 36.78 -11.30 14.68
N ASP A 139 36.03 -11.24 15.79
CA ASP A 139 36.60 -11.36 17.14
C ASP A 139 37.23 -12.75 17.37
N HIS A 140 36.57 -13.82 16.90
CA HIS A 140 37.12 -15.17 16.97
C HIS A 140 38.42 -15.33 16.17
N GLU A 141 38.49 -14.75 14.97
CA GLU A 141 39.69 -14.80 14.14
C GLU A 141 40.85 -14.01 14.78
N GLN A 142 40.57 -12.84 15.37
CA GLN A 142 41.58 -12.06 16.08
C GLN A 142 42.17 -12.83 17.26
N ARG A 143 41.34 -13.43 18.11
CA ARG A 143 41.81 -14.26 19.24
C ARG A 143 42.68 -15.43 18.80
N GLY A 144 42.32 -16.08 17.70
CA GLY A 144 43.13 -17.15 17.11
C GLY A 144 44.54 -16.69 16.73
N ARG A 145 44.65 -15.50 16.11
CA ARG A 145 45.95 -14.91 15.74
C ARG A 145 46.78 -14.52 16.97
N THR A 146 46.17 -13.98 18.04
CA THR A 146 46.90 -13.57 19.25
C THR A 146 47.53 -14.75 20.00
N VAL A 147 46.85 -15.91 20.03
CA VAL A 147 47.38 -17.13 20.69
C VAL A 147 48.57 -17.71 19.94
N GLN A 148 48.60 -17.59 18.60
CA GLN A 148 49.69 -18.13 17.78
C GLN A 148 50.98 -17.29 17.84
N THR A 149 50.88 -16.02 18.27
CA THR A 149 52.02 -15.10 18.42
C THR A 149 52.68 -15.11 19.80
N LEU A 150 52.13 -15.87 20.77
CA LEU A 150 52.68 -16.07 22.13
C LEU A 150 53.53 -17.34 22.19
#